data_AF-A0A9E1P384-F1
#
_entry.id   AF-A0A9E1P384-F1
#
_cell.length_a   1.000
_cell.length_b   1.000
_cell.length_c   1.000
_cell.angle_alpha   90.00
_cell.angle_beta   90.00
_cell.angle_gamma   90.00
#
_symmetry.space_group_name_H-M   'P 1'
#
loop_
_entity.id
_entity.type
_entity.pdbx_description
1 polymer ?
#
loop_
_entity_poly.entity_id
_entity_poly.type
_entity_poly.pdbx_seq_one_letter_code
_entity_poly.pdbx_strand_id
1 'polypeptide(L)'
;MVEVYFGLSVVSALGTLMALVQARRLYWFMPLYFLGAWLTGELALIHLLWQVGLTAWVAFSGGFADPEAQSGLGIFSLSWLGLVYLQCQSMDTPEYLKSALRRALGDDFRSEIPSQRRPLLADAIVTRHWLRPFHFRREGVMLHPNISYGDAGKRNLLDIYQPTNSREGGYPILLQVHGGGWMIGNKDQQGKPLMYHMAERGWLCVAINYRLSPRAAFPAHIIDVKKAIAWIRENIGDYGGDPDFIAITGGSAGGHLSSLAALTPNRAEWQPGFEQTNTAVQAAVPFYGVYDFLDRDNIRTGMPLDGVLGSKVMQCTKEDNYQQWDDASPISQVSADAPPMYVIHGSHDSLVWVEEARAFVSTLQAAATEPVAYAELPGGQHAFEVFHSVRTDCTVRSVAEFLEWSHAKWARSRS
;
A
#
# COMPACT_ATOMS: atom_id res chain seq x y z
N MET A 1 -31.78 16.06 -19.63
CA MET A 1 -31.66 14.65 -19.19
C MET A 1 -30.84 13.85 -20.19
N VAL A 2 -31.20 13.89 -21.47
CA VAL A 2 -30.45 13.26 -22.57
C VAL A 2 -28.99 13.77 -22.66
N GLU A 3 -28.77 15.10 -22.71
CA GLU A 3 -27.41 15.68 -22.72
C GLU A 3 -26.55 15.24 -21.54
N VAL A 4 -27.15 15.16 -20.34
CA VAL A 4 -26.47 14.69 -19.11
C VAL A 4 -26.09 13.22 -19.24
N TYR A 5 -27.00 12.38 -19.74
CA TYR A 5 -26.73 10.95 -19.98
C TYR A 5 -25.60 10.75 -20.99
N PHE A 6 -25.62 11.50 -22.10
CA PHE A 6 -24.55 11.47 -23.11
C PHE A 6 -23.22 11.93 -22.51
N GLY A 7 -23.18 13.08 -21.82
CA GLY A 7 -21.97 13.57 -21.16
C GLY A 7 -21.38 12.57 -20.15
N LEU A 8 -22.22 11.93 -19.34
CA LEU A 8 -21.79 10.88 -18.40
C LEU A 8 -21.25 9.64 -19.11
N SER A 9 -21.81 9.28 -20.27
CA SER A 9 -21.30 8.17 -21.09
C SER A 9 -19.87 8.42 -21.57
N VAL A 10 -19.58 9.64 -22.05
CA VAL A 10 -18.25 10.04 -22.51
C VAL A 10 -17.25 10.02 -21.35
N VAL A 11 -17.59 10.63 -20.21
CA VAL A 11 -16.72 10.64 -19.02
C VAL A 11 -16.43 9.23 -18.52
N SER A 12 -17.44 8.35 -18.50
CA SER A 12 -17.27 6.95 -18.10
C SER A 12 -16.37 6.16 -19.05
N ALA A 13 -16.58 6.33 -20.36
CA ALA A 13 -15.76 5.66 -21.36
C ALA A 13 -14.30 6.11 -21.28
N LEU A 14 -14.05 7.41 -21.03
CA LEU A 14 -12.71 7.94 -20.79
C LEU A 14 -12.08 7.33 -19.53
N GLY A 15 -12.80 7.27 -18.40
CA GLY A 15 -12.31 6.63 -17.18
C GLY A 15 -11.99 5.15 -17.39
N THR A 16 -12.84 4.44 -18.13
CA THR A 16 -12.63 3.01 -18.47
C THR A 16 -11.38 2.85 -19.33
N LEU A 17 -11.21 3.69 -20.35
CA LEU A 17 -10.02 3.69 -21.20
C LEU A 17 -8.74 3.97 -20.40
N MET A 18 -8.77 4.94 -19.47
CA MET A 18 -7.64 5.25 -18.59
C MET A 18 -7.27 4.08 -17.68
N ALA A 19 -8.24 3.30 -17.21
CA ALA A 19 -7.99 2.10 -16.40
C ALA A 19 -7.44 0.92 -17.22
N LEU A 20 -7.87 0.77 -18.48
CA LEU A 20 -7.43 -0.30 -19.38
C LEU A 20 -6.03 -0.08 -19.93
N VAL A 21 -5.67 1.16 -20.21
CA VAL A 21 -4.39 1.49 -20.86
C VAL A 21 -3.34 1.77 -19.78
N GLN A 22 -2.09 1.39 -20.04
CA GLN A 22 -0.95 1.87 -19.26
C GLN A 22 -0.35 3.07 -19.98
N ALA A 23 -0.50 4.27 -19.42
CA ALA A 23 0.10 5.48 -19.98
C ALA A 23 1.24 6.00 -19.10
N ARG A 24 2.40 6.25 -19.73
CA ARG A 24 3.64 6.65 -19.04
C ARG A 24 4.00 8.13 -19.25
N ARG A 25 3.61 8.73 -20.38
CA ARG A 25 4.00 10.10 -20.77
C ARG A 25 2.82 11.07 -20.75
N LEU A 26 2.23 11.21 -19.57
CA LEU A 26 1.03 12.03 -19.38
C LEU A 26 1.33 13.47 -18.95
N TYR A 27 2.58 13.77 -18.56
CA TYR A 27 3.04 15.10 -18.14
C TYR A 27 2.05 15.74 -17.14
N TRP A 28 1.49 16.91 -17.47
CA TRP A 28 0.54 17.65 -16.66
C TRP A 28 -0.81 16.95 -16.46
N PHE A 29 -1.18 15.98 -17.31
CA PHE A 29 -2.41 15.20 -17.18
C PHE A 29 -2.28 14.03 -16.20
N MET A 30 -1.07 13.75 -15.69
CA MET A 30 -0.81 12.61 -14.81
C MET A 30 -1.77 12.53 -13.61
N PRO A 31 -2.05 13.62 -12.87
CA PRO A 31 -2.96 13.53 -11.71
C PRO A 31 -4.40 13.18 -12.11
N LEU A 32 -4.89 13.73 -13.22
CA LEU A 32 -6.23 13.44 -13.72
C LEU A 32 -6.35 11.99 -14.20
N TYR A 33 -5.34 11.53 -14.95
CA TYR A 33 -5.24 10.16 -15.41
C TYR A 33 -5.22 9.18 -14.25
N PHE A 34 -4.34 9.43 -13.27
CA PHE A 34 -4.23 8.62 -12.07
C PHE A 34 -5.58 8.48 -11.37
N LEU A 35 -6.24 9.60 -11.04
CA LEU A 35 -7.53 9.57 -10.34
C LEU A 35 -8.62 8.85 -11.15
N GLY A 36 -8.68 9.10 -12.45
CA GLY A 36 -9.65 8.47 -13.35
C GLY A 36 -9.43 6.95 -13.47
N ALA A 37 -8.19 6.53 -13.74
CA ALA A 37 -7.81 5.13 -13.87
C ALA A 37 -8.00 4.38 -12.55
N TRP A 38 -7.58 4.97 -11.43
CA TRP A 38 -7.64 4.37 -10.11
C TRP A 38 -9.07 4.11 -9.64
N LEU A 39 -9.92 5.15 -9.65
CA LEU A 39 -11.31 5.01 -9.22
C LEU A 39 -12.10 4.10 -10.16
N THR A 40 -11.91 4.24 -11.47
CA THR A 40 -12.66 3.42 -12.44
C THR A 40 -12.23 1.95 -12.40
N GLY A 41 -10.92 1.69 -12.29
CA GLY A 41 -10.36 0.34 -12.24
C GLY A 41 -10.76 -0.42 -10.99
N GLU A 42 -10.56 0.17 -9.81
CA GLU A 42 -10.81 -0.50 -8.53
C GLU A 42 -12.30 -0.56 -8.16
N LEU A 43 -13.14 0.34 -8.71
CA LEU A 43 -14.58 0.37 -8.47
C LEU A 43 -15.38 -0.04 -9.71
N ALA A 44 -14.81 -0.85 -10.60
CA ALA A 44 -15.41 -1.24 -11.87
C ALA A 44 -16.85 -1.78 -11.72
N LEU A 45 -17.11 -2.62 -10.70
CA LEU A 45 -18.46 -3.12 -10.39
C LEU A 45 -19.44 -1.99 -10.03
N ILE A 46 -19.03 -1.02 -9.21
CA ILE A 46 -19.89 0.12 -8.85
C ILE A 46 -20.20 0.94 -10.10
N HIS A 47 -19.18 1.18 -10.92
CA HIS A 47 -19.33 1.87 -12.20
C HIS A 47 -20.35 1.20 -13.11
N LEU A 48 -20.24 -0.12 -13.27
CA LEU A 48 -21.18 -0.91 -14.06
C LEU A 48 -22.61 -0.80 -13.52
N LEU A 49 -22.80 -0.95 -12.20
CA LEU A 49 -24.13 -0.94 -11.57
C LEU A 49 -24.84 0.41 -11.74
N TRP A 50 -24.18 1.54 -11.47
CA TRP A 50 -24.85 2.83 -11.61
C TRP A 50 -25.12 3.19 -13.07
N GLN A 51 -24.25 2.80 -14.01
CA GLN A 51 -24.47 3.04 -15.44
C GLN A 51 -25.66 2.26 -15.96
N VAL A 52 -25.75 0.96 -15.64
CA VAL A 52 -26.90 0.13 -16.02
C VAL A 52 -28.18 0.67 -15.38
N GLY A 53 -28.14 1.09 -14.11
CA GLY A 53 -29.29 1.70 -13.43
C GLY A 53 -29.73 3.00 -14.09
N LEU A 54 -28.79 3.88 -14.45
CA LEU A 54 -29.07 5.13 -15.16
C LEU A 54 -29.66 4.86 -16.56
N THR A 55 -29.07 3.94 -17.32
CA THR A 55 -29.58 3.52 -18.64
C THR A 55 -30.99 2.96 -18.55
N ALA A 56 -31.28 2.13 -17.56
CA ALA A 56 -32.63 1.61 -17.32
C ALA A 56 -33.62 2.75 -17.03
N TRP A 57 -33.23 3.72 -16.19
CA TRP A 57 -34.08 4.88 -15.89
C TRP A 57 -34.37 5.73 -17.14
N VAL A 58 -33.37 5.98 -18.00
CA VAL A 58 -33.55 6.68 -19.28
C VAL A 58 -34.47 5.90 -20.22
N ALA A 59 -34.35 4.57 -20.27
CA ALA A 59 -35.27 3.71 -21.03
C ALA A 59 -36.71 3.85 -20.56
N PHE A 60 -36.96 3.71 -19.25
CA PHE A 60 -38.32 3.81 -18.69
C PHE A 60 -38.94 5.20 -18.84
N SER A 61 -38.11 6.23 -18.93
CA SER A 61 -38.54 7.62 -19.14
C SER A 61 -38.79 7.96 -20.62
N GLY A 62 -38.61 7.00 -21.54
CA GLY A 62 -38.77 7.21 -22.98
C GLY A 62 -37.64 8.00 -23.64
N GLY A 63 -36.50 8.18 -22.96
CA GLY A 63 -35.40 9.02 -23.43
C GLY A 63 -34.71 8.53 -24.71
N PHE A 64 -34.84 7.25 -25.06
CA PHE A 64 -34.25 6.66 -26.27
C PHE A 64 -34.99 6.96 -27.57
N ALA A 65 -36.05 7.78 -27.52
CA ALA A 65 -36.57 8.43 -28.73
C ALA A 65 -35.57 9.45 -29.31
N ASP A 66 -34.64 9.95 -28.47
CA ASP A 66 -33.62 10.92 -28.86
C ASP A 66 -32.34 10.22 -29.39
N PRO A 67 -31.84 10.56 -30.61
CA PRO A 67 -30.60 10.01 -31.15
C PRO A 67 -29.35 10.25 -30.29
N GLU A 68 -29.31 11.34 -29.52
CA GLU A 68 -28.19 11.61 -28.61
C GLU A 68 -28.17 10.60 -27.45
N ALA A 69 -29.34 10.24 -26.92
CA ALA A 69 -29.46 9.19 -25.91
C ALA A 69 -29.02 7.83 -26.47
N GLN A 70 -29.38 7.51 -27.71
CA GLN A 70 -28.97 6.27 -28.38
C GLN A 70 -27.43 6.21 -28.56
N SER A 71 -26.81 7.34 -28.91
CA SER A 71 -25.35 7.46 -28.98
C SER A 71 -24.70 7.23 -27.62
N GLY A 72 -25.27 7.82 -26.56
CA GLY A 72 -24.80 7.61 -25.19
C GLY A 72 -24.92 6.14 -24.73
N LEU A 73 -25.97 5.43 -25.16
CA LEU A 73 -26.12 4.00 -24.92
C LEU A 73 -25.01 3.19 -25.60
N GLY A 74 -24.65 3.52 -26.84
CA GLY A 74 -23.54 2.88 -27.54
C GLY A 74 -22.21 3.06 -26.79
N ILE A 75 -21.92 4.27 -26.33
CA ILE A 75 -20.71 4.58 -25.56
C ILE A 75 -20.69 3.83 -24.22
N PHE A 76 -21.81 3.83 -23.47
CA PHE A 76 -21.90 3.03 -22.25
C PHE A 76 -21.74 1.54 -22.51
N SER A 77 -22.33 1.01 -23.57
CA SER A 77 -22.19 -0.42 -23.91
C SER A 77 -20.72 -0.81 -24.11
N LEU A 78 -19.93 0.05 -24.78
CA LEU A 78 -18.48 -0.14 -24.90
C LEU A 78 -17.76 -0.02 -23.54
N SER A 79 -18.14 0.97 -22.73
CA SER A 79 -17.60 1.13 -21.36
C SER A 79 -17.89 -0.10 -20.51
N TRP A 80 -19.07 -0.70 -20.59
CA TRP A 80 -19.44 -1.91 -19.85
C TRP A 80 -18.55 -3.10 -20.18
N LEU A 81 -18.21 -3.31 -21.45
CA LEU A 81 -17.28 -4.37 -21.85
C LEU A 81 -15.91 -4.18 -21.17
N GLY A 82 -15.41 -2.95 -21.13
CA GLY A 82 -14.17 -2.61 -20.44
C GLY A 82 -14.25 -2.80 -18.92
N LEU A 83 -15.35 -2.38 -18.30
CA LEU A 83 -15.58 -2.53 -16.85
C LEU A 83 -15.72 -4.00 -16.44
N VAL A 84 -16.41 -4.82 -17.24
CA VAL A 84 -16.48 -6.27 -17.03
C VAL A 84 -15.09 -6.90 -17.13
N TYR A 85 -14.29 -6.51 -18.13
CA TYR A 85 -12.91 -6.97 -18.25
C TYR A 85 -12.07 -6.59 -17.01
N LEU A 86 -12.12 -5.32 -16.56
CA LEU A 86 -11.39 -4.84 -15.38
C LEU A 86 -11.81 -5.58 -14.11
N GLN A 87 -13.10 -5.86 -13.97
CA GLN A 87 -13.63 -6.65 -12.86
C GLN A 87 -13.11 -8.09 -12.90
N CYS A 88 -13.16 -8.75 -14.06
CA CYS A 88 -12.62 -10.10 -14.23
C CYS A 88 -11.11 -10.15 -13.96
N GLN A 89 -10.33 -9.22 -14.51
CA GLN A 89 -8.90 -9.11 -14.23
C GLN A 89 -8.61 -8.94 -12.73
N SER A 90 -9.44 -8.16 -12.03
CA SER A 90 -9.29 -7.99 -10.57
C SER A 90 -9.63 -9.27 -9.80
N MET A 91 -10.56 -10.10 -10.31
CA MET A 91 -10.88 -11.41 -9.73
C MET A 91 -9.75 -12.44 -9.88
N ASP A 92 -8.81 -12.24 -10.81
CA ASP A 92 -7.61 -13.08 -10.95
C ASP A 92 -6.51 -12.74 -9.93
N THR A 93 -6.63 -11.62 -9.20
CA THR A 93 -5.66 -11.17 -8.19
C THR A 93 -5.19 -12.26 -7.21
N PRO A 94 -6.07 -13.13 -6.65
CA PRO A 94 -5.64 -14.22 -5.77
C PRO A 94 -4.58 -15.14 -6.36
N GLU A 95 -4.62 -15.42 -7.67
CA GLU A 95 -3.68 -16.34 -8.30
C GLU A 95 -2.27 -15.75 -8.37
N TYR A 96 -2.15 -14.44 -8.66
CA TYR A 96 -0.86 -13.73 -8.65
C TYR A 96 -0.28 -13.66 -7.23
N LEU A 97 -1.11 -13.35 -6.24
CA LEU A 97 -0.70 -13.28 -4.84
C LEU A 97 -0.26 -14.64 -4.29
N LYS A 98 -1.05 -15.68 -4.54
CA LYS A 98 -0.75 -17.04 -4.11
C LYS A 98 0.51 -17.58 -4.79
N SER A 99 0.69 -17.29 -6.08
CA SER A 99 1.91 -17.65 -6.81
C SER A 99 3.14 -16.91 -6.28
N ALA A 100 2.99 -15.65 -5.88
CA ALA A 100 4.07 -14.89 -5.25
C ALA A 100 4.50 -15.52 -3.91
N LEU A 101 3.54 -15.82 -3.02
CA LEU A 101 3.84 -16.44 -1.72
C LEU A 101 4.44 -17.84 -1.89
N ARG A 102 3.87 -18.68 -2.76
CA ARG A 102 4.40 -20.05 -2.97
C ARG A 102 5.82 -20.06 -3.52
N ARG A 103 6.15 -19.16 -4.45
CA ARG A 103 7.50 -19.05 -4.99
C ARG A 103 8.52 -18.66 -3.93
N ALA A 104 8.15 -17.79 -3.00
CA ALA A 104 9.06 -17.30 -1.96
C ALA A 104 9.12 -18.20 -0.72
N LEU A 105 7.99 -18.77 -0.31
CA LEU A 105 7.83 -19.46 0.97
C LEU A 105 7.66 -20.99 0.83
N GLY A 106 7.49 -21.49 -0.39
CA GLY A 106 7.17 -22.89 -0.68
C GLY A 106 5.68 -23.18 -0.75
N ASP A 107 5.31 -24.30 -1.39
CA ASP A 107 3.91 -24.65 -1.66
C ASP A 107 3.07 -24.90 -0.39
N ASP A 108 3.72 -25.37 0.67
CA ASP A 108 3.09 -25.75 1.94
C ASP A 108 3.41 -24.76 3.07
N PHE A 109 3.82 -23.51 2.78
CA PHE A 109 4.16 -22.52 3.81
C PHE A 109 3.06 -22.33 4.87
N ARG A 110 1.79 -22.57 4.51
CA ARG A 110 0.67 -22.50 5.46
C ARG A 110 0.73 -23.55 6.56
N SER A 111 1.41 -24.70 6.35
CA SER A 111 1.62 -25.70 7.39
C SER A 111 2.62 -25.24 8.46
N GLU A 112 3.42 -24.23 8.16
CA GLU A 112 4.31 -23.58 9.14
C GLU A 112 3.58 -22.57 10.03
N ILE A 113 2.38 -22.12 9.66
CA ILE A 113 1.54 -21.26 10.48
C ILE A 113 0.91 -22.12 11.60
N PRO A 114 0.86 -21.68 12.87
CA PRO A 114 0.25 -22.44 13.95
C PRO A 114 -1.20 -22.84 13.62
N SER A 115 -1.57 -24.07 13.95
CA SER A 115 -2.89 -24.63 13.60
C SER A 115 -4.06 -23.80 14.12
N GLN A 116 -3.91 -23.17 15.28
CA GLN A 116 -4.91 -22.27 15.89
C GLN A 116 -5.11 -20.95 15.11
N ARG A 117 -4.10 -20.54 14.33
CA ARG A 117 -4.11 -19.28 13.56
C ARG A 117 -4.64 -19.46 12.14
N ARG A 118 -4.46 -20.64 11.54
CA ARG A 118 -4.91 -20.94 10.16
C ARG A 118 -6.41 -20.67 9.92
N PRO A 119 -7.34 -20.99 10.83
CA PRO A 119 -8.76 -20.69 10.63
C PRO A 119 -9.04 -19.19 10.47
N LEU A 120 -8.28 -18.32 11.13
CA LEU A 120 -8.44 -16.85 11.03
C LEU A 120 -8.05 -16.32 9.63
N LEU A 121 -7.29 -17.10 8.86
CA LEU A 121 -6.89 -16.81 7.49
C LEU A 121 -7.82 -17.46 6.45
N ALA A 122 -8.72 -18.36 6.89
CA ALA A 122 -9.60 -19.13 6.01
C ALA A 122 -10.87 -18.37 5.62
N ASP A 123 -11.16 -17.22 6.26
CA ASP A 123 -12.37 -16.44 6.00
C ASP A 123 -12.54 -16.09 4.52
N ALA A 124 -13.78 -16.26 4.04
CA ALA A 124 -14.18 -15.85 2.72
C ALA A 124 -14.14 -14.32 2.61
N ILE A 125 -13.70 -13.82 1.46
CA ILE A 125 -13.78 -12.38 1.17
C ILE A 125 -15.25 -11.96 1.27
N VAL A 126 -15.52 -11.00 2.13
CA VAL A 126 -16.88 -10.55 2.40
C VAL A 126 -17.28 -9.54 1.30
N THR A 127 -17.74 -10.07 0.17
CA THR A 127 -18.05 -9.33 -1.07
C THR A 127 -18.97 -8.13 -0.89
N ARG A 128 -19.83 -8.11 0.14
CA ARG A 128 -20.69 -6.95 0.46
C ARG A 128 -19.89 -5.67 0.75
N HIS A 129 -18.63 -5.76 1.17
CA HIS A 129 -17.78 -4.60 1.40
C HIS A 129 -17.44 -3.86 0.10
N TRP A 130 -17.46 -4.54 -1.04
CA TRP A 130 -17.20 -3.91 -2.35
C TRP A 130 -18.31 -2.93 -2.76
N LEU A 131 -19.49 -3.04 -2.17
CA LEU A 131 -20.57 -2.05 -2.33
C LEU A 131 -20.46 -0.87 -1.35
N ARG A 132 -19.54 -0.95 -0.37
CA ARG A 132 -19.27 0.10 0.62
C ARG A 132 -17.75 0.32 0.74
N PRO A 133 -17.08 0.77 -0.34
CA PRO A 133 -15.62 0.75 -0.46
C PRO A 133 -14.89 1.51 0.65
N PHE A 134 -15.52 2.55 1.21
CA PHE A 134 -14.92 3.44 2.22
C PHE A 134 -15.32 3.11 3.67
N HIS A 135 -16.01 1.98 3.91
CA HIS A 135 -16.42 1.56 5.24
C HIS A 135 -15.43 0.55 5.83
N PHE A 136 -14.48 1.04 6.62
CA PHE A 136 -13.36 0.22 7.13
C PHE A 136 -13.53 -0.30 8.54
N ARG A 137 -14.35 0.36 9.36
CA ARG A 137 -14.47 0.03 10.79
C ARG A 137 -14.96 -1.39 10.98
N ARG A 138 -14.40 -2.03 12.00
CA ARG A 138 -14.65 -3.42 12.34
C ARG A 138 -15.08 -3.56 13.79
N GLU A 139 -15.95 -4.52 14.05
CA GLU A 139 -16.30 -4.88 15.41
C GLU A 139 -15.08 -5.54 16.09
N GLY A 140 -14.95 -5.35 17.40
CA GLY A 140 -13.84 -5.94 18.15
C GLY A 140 -12.48 -5.25 17.96
N VAL A 141 -12.43 -4.06 17.35
CA VAL A 141 -11.23 -3.21 17.26
C VAL A 141 -11.46 -1.89 17.98
N MET A 142 -10.65 -1.61 19.01
CA MET A 142 -10.63 -0.35 19.74
C MET A 142 -9.57 0.59 19.16
N LEU A 143 -9.94 1.82 18.84
CA LEU A 143 -9.01 2.83 18.33
C LEU A 143 -8.57 3.78 19.44
N HIS A 144 -7.26 3.90 19.65
CA HIS A 144 -6.63 4.88 20.53
C HIS A 144 -5.96 5.95 19.67
N PRO A 145 -6.60 7.12 19.48
CA PRO A 145 -6.10 8.10 18.54
C PRO A 145 -5.11 9.09 19.18
N ASN A 146 -4.23 9.64 18.34
CA ASN A 146 -3.41 10.82 18.63
C ASN A 146 -2.47 10.67 19.85
N ILE A 147 -1.88 9.50 20.02
CA ILE A 147 -0.83 9.28 21.02
C ILE A 147 0.47 9.90 20.51
N SER A 148 1.15 10.69 21.35
CA SER A 148 2.42 11.31 20.97
C SER A 148 3.57 10.31 21.10
N TYR A 149 4.40 10.21 20.06
CA TYR A 149 5.63 9.42 20.08
C TYR A 149 6.91 10.27 19.97
N GLY A 150 6.77 11.60 19.85
CA GLY A 150 7.90 12.49 19.67
C GLY A 150 7.55 13.96 19.82
N ASP A 151 8.49 14.82 19.42
CA ASP A 151 8.52 16.25 19.70
C ASP A 151 8.02 17.13 18.53
N ALA A 152 7.72 16.55 17.35
CA ALA A 152 7.21 17.29 16.20
C ALA A 152 5.70 17.58 16.22
N GLY A 153 5.10 17.67 17.42
CA GLY A 153 3.67 17.92 17.64
C GLY A 153 2.80 16.96 16.84
N LYS A 154 1.84 17.49 16.05
CA LYS A 154 0.91 16.66 15.26
C LYS A 154 1.58 15.69 14.28
N ARG A 155 2.85 15.94 13.92
CA ARG A 155 3.62 15.09 12.99
C ARG A 155 4.27 13.90 13.69
N ASN A 156 4.39 13.91 15.02
CA ASN A 156 4.74 12.72 15.79
C ASN A 156 3.56 12.20 16.62
N LEU A 157 2.39 12.11 15.98
CA LEU A 157 1.23 11.41 16.53
C LEU A 157 1.04 10.07 15.85
N LEU A 158 0.60 9.08 16.62
CA LEU A 158 0.21 7.75 16.16
C LEU A 158 -1.18 7.38 16.65
N ASP A 159 -1.79 6.42 15.96
CA ASP A 159 -3.01 5.75 16.38
C ASP A 159 -2.75 4.26 16.58
N ILE A 160 -3.36 3.67 17.61
CA ILE A 160 -3.31 2.24 17.89
C ILE A 160 -4.69 1.62 17.64
N TYR A 161 -4.71 0.60 16.80
CA TYR A 161 -5.85 -0.25 16.51
C TYR A 161 -5.66 -1.53 17.32
N GLN A 162 -6.32 -1.58 18.48
CA GLN A 162 -6.18 -2.63 19.47
C GLN A 162 -7.27 -3.70 19.28
N PRO A 163 -6.91 -4.99 19.12
CA PRO A 163 -7.87 -6.09 19.18
C PRO A 163 -8.50 -6.16 20.58
N THR A 164 -9.80 -6.47 20.65
CA THR A 164 -10.49 -6.66 21.94
C THR A 164 -10.30 -8.05 22.55
N ASN A 165 -9.99 -9.06 21.71
CA ASN A 165 -9.74 -10.43 22.17
C ASN A 165 -8.29 -10.59 22.57
N SER A 166 -8.01 -11.08 23.78
CA SER A 166 -6.66 -11.38 24.26
C SER A 166 -5.94 -12.40 23.38
N ARG A 167 -4.63 -12.22 23.19
CA ARG A 167 -3.74 -13.18 22.52
C ARG A 167 -2.65 -13.62 23.49
N GLU A 168 -2.45 -14.92 23.62
CA GLU A 168 -1.35 -15.47 24.42
C GLU A 168 0.00 -15.05 23.81
N GLY A 169 0.95 -14.63 24.66
CA GLY A 169 2.25 -14.10 24.23
C GLY A 169 2.24 -12.63 23.78
N GLY A 170 1.09 -11.95 23.84
CA GLY A 170 0.95 -10.57 23.34
C GLY A 170 0.63 -10.51 21.85
N TYR A 171 0.27 -9.31 21.39
CA TYR A 171 -0.05 -9.08 19.99
C TYR A 171 1.22 -8.73 19.18
N PRO A 172 1.54 -9.46 18.09
CA PRO A 172 2.54 -8.99 17.15
C PRO A 172 2.08 -7.66 16.53
N ILE A 173 3.05 -6.83 16.17
CA ILE A 173 2.78 -5.43 15.83
C ILE A 173 2.90 -5.23 14.33
N LEU A 174 1.95 -4.49 13.75
CA LEU A 174 2.03 -3.99 12.40
C LEU A 174 2.10 -2.46 12.41
N LEU A 175 3.26 -1.91 12.03
CA LEU A 175 3.48 -0.48 11.88
C LEU A 175 3.16 -0.03 10.44
N GLN A 176 2.20 0.87 10.28
CA GLN A 176 1.80 1.46 9.00
C GLN A 176 2.34 2.88 8.85
N VAL A 177 3.06 3.10 7.75
CA VAL A 177 3.60 4.41 7.33
C VAL A 177 2.84 4.89 6.09
N HIS A 178 2.20 6.06 6.18
CA HIS A 178 1.40 6.59 5.09
C HIS A 178 2.28 7.11 3.92
N GLY A 179 1.75 7.04 2.69
CA GLY A 179 2.32 7.67 1.50
C GLY A 179 2.03 9.16 1.40
N GLY A 180 2.00 9.70 0.17
CA GLY A 180 1.78 11.13 -0.06
C GLY A 180 3.03 11.90 -0.48
N GLY A 181 3.96 11.24 -1.18
CA GLY A 181 5.14 11.87 -1.77
C GLY A 181 5.98 12.67 -0.76
N TRP A 182 6.06 12.20 0.50
CA TRP A 182 6.78 12.83 1.62
C TRP A 182 6.34 14.27 1.98
N MET A 183 5.34 14.82 1.29
CA MET A 183 4.95 16.22 1.35
C MET A 183 3.52 16.41 1.86
N ILE A 184 2.66 15.41 1.66
CA ILE A 184 1.27 15.43 2.08
C ILE A 184 0.93 14.15 2.83
N GLY A 185 -0.23 14.19 3.49
CA GLY A 185 -0.85 13.03 4.08
C GLY A 185 -0.85 12.99 5.60
N ASN A 186 -1.50 11.94 6.12
CA ASN A 186 -1.58 11.60 7.54
C ASN A 186 -1.98 10.14 7.74
N LYS A 187 -1.84 9.67 9.00
CA LYS A 187 -2.19 8.32 9.50
C LYS A 187 -3.65 7.87 9.25
N ASP A 188 -4.56 8.79 8.89
CA ASP A 188 -5.98 8.48 8.70
C ASP A 188 -6.34 8.15 7.23
N GLN A 189 -5.39 8.15 6.30
CA GLN A 189 -5.69 8.12 4.87
C GLN A 189 -5.41 6.79 4.15
N GLN A 190 -4.33 6.07 4.49
CA GLN A 190 -3.91 4.85 3.79
C GLN A 190 -3.78 3.66 4.72
N GLY A 191 -3.91 2.46 4.17
CA GLY A 191 -3.72 1.19 4.89
C GLY A 191 -4.90 0.77 5.77
N LYS A 192 -5.99 1.55 5.86
CA LYS A 192 -7.14 1.24 6.73
C LYS A 192 -7.73 -0.16 6.51
N PRO A 193 -7.97 -0.64 5.27
CA PRO A 193 -8.41 -2.02 5.05
C PRO A 193 -7.49 -3.06 5.71
N LEU A 194 -6.18 -2.91 5.55
CA LEU A 194 -5.17 -3.81 6.15
C LEU A 194 -5.16 -3.70 7.68
N MET A 195 -5.10 -2.48 8.22
CA MET A 195 -5.01 -2.28 9.68
C MET A 195 -6.20 -2.87 10.42
N TYR A 196 -7.42 -2.63 9.93
CA TYR A 196 -8.60 -3.23 10.55
C TYR A 196 -8.65 -4.75 10.37
N HIS A 197 -8.26 -5.27 9.19
CA HIS A 197 -8.25 -6.71 8.93
C HIS A 197 -7.28 -7.46 9.85
N MET A 198 -6.09 -6.88 10.08
CA MET A 198 -5.07 -7.44 10.96
C MET A 198 -5.45 -7.29 12.44
N ALA A 199 -6.01 -6.14 12.83
CA ALA A 199 -6.49 -5.92 14.19
C ALA A 199 -7.62 -6.88 14.58
N GLU A 200 -8.60 -7.13 13.71
CA GLU A 200 -9.62 -8.16 13.95
C GLU A 200 -9.03 -9.56 14.17
N ARG A 201 -7.83 -9.81 13.63
CA ARG A 201 -7.12 -11.10 13.73
C ARG A 201 -6.14 -11.15 14.89
N GLY A 202 -6.10 -10.16 15.78
CA GLY A 202 -5.21 -10.20 16.94
C GLY A 202 -3.77 -9.78 16.60
N TRP A 203 -3.64 -8.76 15.75
CA TRP A 203 -2.42 -7.96 15.61
C TRP A 203 -2.64 -6.58 16.20
N LEU A 204 -1.64 -6.02 16.87
CA LEU A 204 -1.71 -4.64 17.30
C LEU A 204 -1.21 -3.75 16.17
N CYS A 205 -2.08 -2.89 15.67
CA CYS A 205 -1.84 -2.14 14.46
C CYS A 205 -1.55 -0.68 14.83
N VAL A 206 -0.40 -0.13 14.43
CA VAL A 206 0.04 1.24 14.75
C VAL A 206 0.18 2.06 13.48
N ALA A 207 -0.57 3.16 13.33
CA ALA A 207 -0.46 4.06 12.18
C ALA A 207 0.14 5.40 12.60
N ILE A 208 1.20 5.84 11.93
CA ILE A 208 1.98 7.01 12.35
C ILE A 208 1.87 8.17 11.36
N ASN A 209 1.86 9.40 11.88
CA ASN A 209 2.31 10.56 11.11
C ASN A 209 3.84 10.61 11.10
N TYR A 210 4.41 11.38 10.19
CA TYR A 210 5.82 11.82 10.21
C TYR A 210 5.94 13.26 9.68
N ARG A 211 7.05 13.95 9.93
CA ARG A 211 7.32 15.30 9.42
C ARG A 211 7.31 15.30 7.89
N LEU A 212 6.77 16.36 7.29
CA LEU A 212 6.59 16.44 5.84
C LEU A 212 7.43 17.55 5.21
N SER A 213 7.89 17.28 3.99
CA SER A 213 8.54 18.24 3.11
C SER A 213 7.55 19.26 2.54
N PRO A 214 8.00 20.46 2.13
CA PRO A 214 9.37 20.98 2.23
C PRO A 214 9.72 21.56 3.61
N ARG A 215 8.84 21.45 4.61
CA ARG A 215 9.15 21.98 5.96
C ARG A 215 10.23 21.15 6.68
N ALA A 216 10.32 19.86 6.34
CA ALA A 216 11.37 18.98 6.81
C ALA A 216 11.99 18.25 5.60
N ALA A 217 13.30 18.37 5.43
CA ALA A 217 14.04 17.63 4.42
C ALA A 217 14.37 16.21 4.92
N PHE A 218 14.66 15.29 4.00
CA PHE A 218 15.29 14.03 4.37
C PHE A 218 16.61 14.31 5.13
N PRO A 219 16.96 13.59 6.22
CA PRO A 219 16.37 12.34 6.72
C PRO A 219 15.29 12.50 7.81
N ALA A 220 14.64 13.67 7.95
CA ALA A 220 13.65 13.89 9.01
C ALA A 220 12.52 12.85 9.01
N HIS A 221 12.07 12.42 7.83
CA HIS A 221 10.99 11.44 7.67
C HIS A 221 11.39 10.06 8.23
N ILE A 222 12.58 9.56 7.87
CA ILE A 222 13.04 8.24 8.32
C ILE A 222 13.41 8.25 9.81
N ILE A 223 13.93 9.38 10.32
CA ILE A 223 14.13 9.58 11.76
C ILE A 223 12.81 9.43 12.52
N ASP A 224 11.72 10.01 12.01
CA ASP A 224 10.42 9.93 12.67
C ASP A 224 9.84 8.51 12.66
N VAL A 225 10.04 7.76 11.57
CA VAL A 225 9.67 6.33 11.51
C VAL A 225 10.47 5.52 12.56
N LYS A 226 11.77 5.77 12.67
CA LYS A 226 12.62 5.10 13.67
C LYS A 226 12.27 5.51 15.11
N LYS A 227 11.91 6.78 15.35
CA LYS A 227 11.37 7.24 16.63
C LYS A 227 10.08 6.50 16.99
N ALA A 228 9.19 6.28 16.03
CA ALA A 228 7.98 5.50 16.26
C ALA A 228 8.28 4.04 16.60
N ILE A 229 9.25 3.40 15.92
CA ILE A 229 9.71 2.06 16.28
C ILE A 229 10.25 2.04 17.72
N ALA A 230 11.09 3.00 18.09
CA ALA A 230 11.61 3.13 19.46
C ALA A 230 10.47 3.28 20.49
N TRP A 231 9.51 4.15 20.22
CA TRP A 231 8.33 4.32 21.07
C TRP A 231 7.54 3.02 21.22
N ILE A 232 7.36 2.27 20.13
CA ILE A 232 6.70 0.96 20.16
C ILE A 232 7.47 0.00 21.07
N ARG A 233 8.80 -0.13 20.93
CA ARG A 233 9.62 -1.02 21.78
C ARG A 233 9.45 -0.70 23.27
N GLU A 234 9.30 0.57 23.61
CA GLU A 234 9.24 1.04 25.00
C GLU A 234 7.84 1.03 25.62
N ASN A 235 6.78 1.28 24.85
CA ASN A 235 5.45 1.63 25.38
C ASN A 235 4.33 0.69 24.94
N ILE A 236 4.54 -0.13 23.91
CA ILE A 236 3.43 -0.87 23.30
C ILE A 236 2.88 -1.99 24.18
N GLY A 237 3.65 -2.42 25.19
CA GLY A 237 3.24 -3.39 26.19
C GLY A 237 1.99 -2.97 26.96
N ASP A 238 1.80 -1.67 27.18
CA ASP A 238 0.60 -1.10 27.85
C ASP A 238 -0.69 -1.35 27.04
N TYR A 239 -0.55 -1.64 25.75
CA TYR A 239 -1.64 -1.97 24.83
C TYR A 239 -1.70 -3.48 24.52
N GLY A 240 -0.91 -4.29 25.22
CA GLY A 240 -0.81 -5.75 25.03
C GLY A 240 0.02 -6.17 23.82
N GLY A 241 0.78 -5.27 23.21
CA GLY A 241 1.68 -5.59 22.11
C GLY A 241 2.93 -6.34 22.58
N ASP A 242 3.42 -7.26 21.77
CA ASP A 242 4.74 -7.88 21.92
C ASP A 242 5.80 -6.94 21.32
N PRO A 243 6.57 -6.22 22.16
CA PRO A 243 7.54 -5.25 21.69
C PRO A 243 8.74 -5.91 21.03
N ASP A 244 8.81 -7.23 20.85
CA ASP A 244 9.92 -7.89 20.16
C ASP A 244 9.59 -8.25 18.70
N PHE A 245 8.31 -8.34 18.32
CA PHE A 245 7.91 -8.57 16.92
C PHE A 245 7.19 -7.36 16.32
N ILE A 246 7.90 -6.62 15.47
CA ILE A 246 7.35 -5.52 14.67
C ILE A 246 7.49 -5.86 13.19
N ALA A 247 6.37 -5.91 12.48
CA ALA A 247 6.33 -5.82 11.03
C ALA A 247 6.04 -4.38 10.60
N ILE A 248 6.57 -3.95 9.46
CA ILE A 248 6.35 -2.60 8.92
C ILE A 248 5.73 -2.65 7.51
N THR A 249 4.82 -1.74 7.20
CA THR A 249 4.18 -1.62 5.90
C THR A 249 3.88 -0.15 5.57
N GLY A 250 3.69 0.13 4.29
CA GLY A 250 3.37 1.46 3.80
C GLY A 250 3.28 1.51 2.28
N GLY A 251 2.53 2.48 1.77
CA GLY A 251 2.34 2.71 0.34
C GLY A 251 3.13 3.91 -0.19
N SER A 252 3.64 3.84 -1.41
CA SER A 252 4.32 4.97 -2.08
C SER A 252 5.52 5.49 -1.26
N ALA A 253 5.54 6.78 -0.89
CA ALA A 253 6.50 7.34 0.07
C ALA A 253 6.59 6.56 1.40
N GLY A 254 5.47 5.99 1.88
CA GLY A 254 5.46 5.11 3.04
C GLY A 254 6.06 3.75 2.76
N GLY A 255 5.93 3.24 1.53
CA GLY A 255 6.61 2.02 1.06
C GLY A 255 8.12 2.21 0.97
N HIS A 256 8.56 3.38 0.47
CA HIS A 256 9.96 3.81 0.53
C HIS A 256 10.49 3.81 1.97
N LEU A 257 9.82 4.50 2.89
CA LEU A 257 10.24 4.61 4.28
C LEU A 257 10.19 3.27 5.02
N SER A 258 9.22 2.41 4.70
CA SER A 258 9.10 1.07 5.28
C SER A 258 10.24 0.16 4.85
N SER A 259 10.56 0.14 3.54
CA SER A 259 11.73 -0.58 3.02
C SER A 259 13.01 -0.05 3.64
N LEU A 260 13.16 1.28 3.69
CA LEU A 260 14.37 1.91 4.21
C LEU A 260 14.58 1.59 5.69
N ALA A 261 13.54 1.67 6.51
CA ALA A 261 13.62 1.33 7.94
C ALA A 261 13.98 -0.14 8.15
N ALA A 262 13.43 -1.04 7.33
CA ALA A 262 13.70 -2.48 7.39
C ALA A 262 15.15 -2.84 7.01
N LEU A 263 15.73 -2.11 6.07
CA LEU A 263 17.08 -2.37 5.56
C LEU A 263 18.19 -1.59 6.28
N THR A 264 17.84 -0.69 7.21
CA THR A 264 18.83 0.11 7.95
C THR A 264 18.66 0.00 9.47
N PRO A 265 18.53 -1.21 10.04
CA PRO A 265 18.36 -1.37 11.49
C PRO A 265 19.51 -0.66 12.22
N ASN A 266 19.19 0.09 13.28
CA ASN A 266 20.19 0.68 14.18
C ASN A 266 21.18 1.67 13.53
N ARG A 267 20.84 2.25 12.37
CA ARG A 267 21.67 3.31 11.74
C ARG A 267 21.70 4.56 12.62
N ALA A 268 22.83 4.77 13.32
CA ALA A 268 23.00 5.81 14.34
C ALA A 268 22.69 7.23 13.85
N GLU A 269 23.09 7.57 12.62
CA GLU A 269 22.82 8.88 12.00
C GLU A 269 21.33 9.25 11.93
N TRP A 270 20.45 8.25 11.96
CA TRP A 270 19.00 8.42 11.91
C TRP A 270 18.32 8.13 13.26
N GLN A 271 19.09 8.07 14.35
CA GLN A 271 18.58 7.87 15.71
C GLN A 271 19.02 8.95 16.72
N PRO A 272 19.02 10.25 16.36
CA PRO A 272 19.48 11.29 17.28
C PRO A 272 18.64 11.31 18.56
N GLY A 273 19.29 11.05 19.70
CA GLY A 273 18.68 11.01 21.03
C GLY A 273 18.05 9.68 21.44
N PHE A 274 18.15 8.64 20.60
CA PHE A 274 17.67 7.28 20.89
C PHE A 274 18.58 6.22 20.22
N GLU A 275 19.88 6.50 20.18
CA GLU A 275 20.89 5.70 19.48
C GLU A 275 21.01 4.27 20.01
N GLN A 276 20.65 4.05 21.29
CA GLN A 276 20.72 2.76 21.94
C GLN A 276 19.48 1.88 21.74
N THR A 277 18.37 2.46 21.25
CA THR A 277 17.13 1.71 21.06
C THR A 277 17.19 0.88 19.78
N ASN A 278 16.83 -0.39 19.88
CA ASN A 278 16.81 -1.31 18.74
C ASN A 278 15.66 -0.94 17.77
N THR A 279 16.01 -0.51 16.56
CA THR A 279 15.05 -0.16 15.50
C THR A 279 14.94 -1.22 14.39
N ALA A 280 15.51 -2.42 14.59
CA ALA A 280 15.26 -3.53 13.68
C ALA A 280 13.77 -3.89 13.63
N VAL A 281 13.30 -4.43 12.51
CA VAL A 281 11.93 -4.95 12.33
C VAL A 281 12.02 -6.37 11.79
N GLN A 282 11.03 -7.20 12.09
CA GLN A 282 11.05 -8.64 11.85
C GLN A 282 10.44 -9.04 10.50
N ALA A 283 9.69 -8.15 9.85
CA ALA A 283 9.17 -8.32 8.49
C ALA A 283 8.81 -6.97 7.86
N ALA A 284 8.81 -6.88 6.53
CA ALA A 284 8.39 -5.68 5.82
C ALA A 284 7.49 -5.97 4.63
N VAL A 285 6.46 -5.14 4.43
CA VAL A 285 5.50 -5.26 3.32
C VAL A 285 5.36 -3.91 2.62
N PRO A 286 6.33 -3.49 1.80
CA PRO A 286 6.24 -2.23 1.06
C PRO A 286 5.31 -2.36 -0.15
N PHE A 287 4.43 -1.37 -0.30
CA PHE A 287 3.52 -1.25 -1.42
C PHE A 287 3.99 -0.14 -2.36
N TYR A 288 4.28 -0.50 -3.61
CA TYR A 288 4.60 0.41 -4.71
C TYR A 288 5.49 1.61 -4.33
N GLY A 289 6.52 1.34 -3.51
CA GLY A 289 7.45 2.34 -3.04
C GLY A 289 8.39 2.83 -4.14
N VAL A 290 9.01 3.98 -3.89
CA VAL A 290 10.19 4.43 -4.64
C VAL A 290 11.40 3.78 -3.99
N TYR A 291 12.15 2.97 -4.74
CA TYR A 291 13.21 2.13 -4.16
C TYR A 291 14.62 2.61 -4.54
N ASP A 292 14.74 3.49 -5.53
CA ASP A 292 16.00 4.11 -5.91
C ASP A 292 15.84 5.61 -6.15
N PHE A 293 16.26 6.45 -5.22
CA PHE A 293 16.18 7.91 -5.40
C PHE A 293 17.15 8.40 -6.47
N LEU A 294 18.22 7.65 -6.77
CA LEU A 294 19.20 8.04 -7.77
C LEU A 294 18.74 7.74 -9.21
N ASP A 295 17.69 6.94 -9.42
CA ASP A 295 17.23 6.48 -10.75
C ASP A 295 18.37 5.89 -11.58
N ARG A 296 19.16 4.98 -11.00
CA ARG A 296 20.40 4.49 -11.62
C ARG A 296 20.19 3.77 -12.94
N ASP A 297 19.07 3.08 -13.03
CA ASP A 297 18.64 2.36 -14.24
C ASP A 297 17.87 3.27 -15.21
N ASN A 298 17.76 4.57 -14.89
CA ASN A 298 17.06 5.58 -15.69
C ASN A 298 15.61 5.17 -16.00
N ILE A 299 14.98 4.49 -15.04
CA ILE A 299 13.62 3.94 -15.15
C ILE A 299 12.65 5.09 -15.33
N ARG A 300 12.83 6.22 -14.63
CA ARG A 300 11.87 7.32 -14.58
C ARG A 300 12.04 8.36 -15.70
N THR A 301 12.64 7.98 -16.83
CA THR A 301 12.89 8.89 -17.95
C THR A 301 11.64 9.69 -18.35
N GLY A 302 11.70 11.02 -18.18
CA GLY A 302 10.62 11.95 -18.53
C GLY A 302 9.57 12.17 -17.44
N MET A 303 9.75 11.58 -16.25
CA MET A 303 8.91 11.82 -15.08
C MET A 303 9.48 12.98 -14.24
N PRO A 304 8.66 13.89 -13.70
CA PRO A 304 9.15 15.04 -12.92
C PRO A 304 9.62 14.68 -11.50
N LEU A 305 9.63 13.39 -11.12
CA LEU A 305 9.85 12.95 -9.75
C LEU A 305 11.21 13.41 -9.21
N ASP A 306 12.29 13.26 -9.96
CA ASP A 306 13.64 13.63 -9.54
C ASP A 306 13.76 15.13 -9.21
N GLY A 307 13.11 15.99 -10.00
CA GLY A 307 13.06 17.43 -9.74
C GLY A 307 12.28 17.77 -8.46
N VAL A 308 11.19 17.04 -8.18
CA VAL A 308 10.41 17.18 -6.93
C VAL A 308 11.21 16.66 -5.73
N LEU A 309 11.86 15.50 -5.86
CA LEU A 309 12.72 14.92 -4.84
C LEU A 309 13.83 15.91 -4.47
N GLY A 310 14.58 16.43 -5.45
CA GLY A 310 15.67 17.37 -5.18
C GLY A 310 15.19 18.69 -4.58
N SER A 311 14.17 19.33 -5.17
CA SER A 311 13.75 20.67 -4.74
C SER A 311 12.91 20.72 -3.45
N LYS A 312 12.19 19.64 -3.11
CA LYS A 312 11.26 19.62 -1.97
C LYS A 312 11.70 18.67 -0.87
N VAL A 313 12.09 17.44 -1.23
CA VAL A 313 12.31 16.33 -0.27
C VAL A 313 13.74 16.31 0.25
N MET A 314 14.70 16.24 -0.66
CA MET A 314 16.14 16.21 -0.36
C MET A 314 16.69 17.61 -0.09
N GLN A 315 16.14 18.64 -0.77
CA GLN A 315 16.59 20.04 -0.71
C GLN A 315 18.06 20.23 -1.10
N CYS A 316 18.56 19.32 -1.92
CA CYS A 316 19.89 19.32 -2.51
C CYS A 316 19.81 18.58 -3.86
N THR A 317 20.74 18.85 -4.77
CA THR A 317 20.87 18.08 -6.02
C THR A 317 21.63 16.77 -5.77
N LYS A 318 21.61 15.84 -6.74
CA LYS A 318 22.41 14.60 -6.68
C LYS A 318 23.91 14.91 -6.71
N GLU A 319 24.28 15.97 -7.41
CA GLU A 319 25.66 16.46 -7.53
C GLU A 319 26.16 17.08 -6.23
N ASP A 320 25.30 17.83 -5.53
CA ASP A 320 25.66 18.47 -4.25
C ASP A 320 25.86 17.44 -3.13
N ASN A 321 25.05 16.37 -3.11
CA ASN A 321 25.12 15.37 -2.05
C ASN A 321 24.70 13.97 -2.51
N TYR A 322 25.52 13.35 -3.36
CA TYR A 322 25.26 11.99 -3.86
C TYR A 322 25.04 10.98 -2.74
N GLN A 323 25.84 11.04 -1.68
CA GLN A 323 25.76 10.08 -0.57
C GLN A 323 24.40 10.13 0.11
N GLN A 324 23.81 11.30 0.33
CA GLN A 324 22.48 11.40 0.95
C GLN A 324 21.38 10.81 0.07
N TRP A 325 21.48 10.96 -1.26
CA TRP A 325 20.55 10.34 -2.20
C TRP A 325 20.73 8.82 -2.27
N ASP A 326 21.97 8.35 -2.19
CA ASP A 326 22.31 6.94 -2.08
C ASP A 326 21.76 6.32 -0.79
N ASP A 327 22.00 6.99 0.33
CA ASP A 327 21.48 6.62 1.64
C ASP A 327 19.95 6.60 1.67
N ALA A 328 19.31 7.53 0.97
CA ALA A 328 17.85 7.56 0.85
C ALA A 328 17.30 6.47 -0.08
N SER A 329 18.13 5.70 -0.79
CA SER A 329 17.68 4.68 -1.74
C SER A 329 17.62 3.29 -1.10
N PRO A 330 16.44 2.70 -0.83
CA PRO A 330 16.33 1.35 -0.27
C PRO A 330 17.17 0.30 -1.01
N ILE A 331 17.26 0.38 -2.35
CA ILE A 331 18.05 -0.57 -3.16
C ILE A 331 19.53 -0.59 -2.78
N SER A 332 20.08 0.54 -2.34
CA SER A 332 21.47 0.66 -1.90
C SER A 332 21.72 0.10 -0.51
N GLN A 333 20.66 -0.08 0.28
CA GLN A 333 20.73 -0.57 1.66
C GLN A 333 20.52 -2.08 1.75
N VAL A 334 20.31 -2.76 0.62
CA VAL A 334 20.09 -4.20 0.58
C VAL A 334 21.33 -4.95 1.08
N SER A 335 21.12 -5.88 2.01
CA SER A 335 22.15 -6.76 2.55
C SER A 335 21.60 -8.17 2.82
N ALA A 336 22.49 -9.09 3.22
CA ALA A 336 22.14 -10.43 3.65
C ALA A 336 21.20 -10.47 4.87
N ASP A 337 21.21 -9.40 5.68
CA ASP A 337 20.47 -9.27 6.93
C ASP A 337 19.07 -8.67 6.74
N ALA A 338 18.64 -8.43 5.50
CA ALA A 338 17.28 -7.98 5.22
C ALA A 338 16.26 -8.97 5.83
N PRO A 339 15.22 -8.49 6.55
CA PRO A 339 14.18 -9.37 7.08
C PRO A 339 13.33 -9.95 5.95
N PRO A 340 12.43 -10.91 6.22
CA PRO A 340 11.42 -11.31 5.24
C PRO A 340 10.70 -10.08 4.66
N MET A 341 10.68 -9.97 3.33
CA MET A 341 10.01 -8.87 2.63
C MET A 341 8.93 -9.39 1.69
N TYR A 342 7.79 -8.69 1.64
CA TYR A 342 6.75 -8.91 0.64
C TYR A 342 6.46 -7.62 -0.13
N VAL A 343 7.06 -7.48 -1.31
CA VAL A 343 6.89 -6.32 -2.19
C VAL A 343 5.65 -6.51 -3.06
N ILE A 344 4.78 -5.51 -3.13
CA ILE A 344 3.54 -5.58 -3.91
C ILE A 344 3.41 -4.32 -4.77
N HIS A 345 3.18 -4.48 -6.07
CA HIS A 345 3.13 -3.35 -7.02
C HIS A 345 2.11 -3.59 -8.12
N GLY A 346 1.34 -2.55 -8.50
CA GLY A 346 0.43 -2.61 -9.63
C GLY A 346 1.14 -2.42 -10.98
N SER A 347 0.83 -3.24 -11.98
CA SER A 347 1.52 -3.18 -13.28
C SER A 347 1.20 -1.91 -14.09
N HIS A 348 0.09 -1.22 -13.78
CA HIS A 348 -0.34 0.01 -14.46
C HIS A 348 0.01 1.29 -13.68
N ASP A 349 0.67 1.19 -12.54
CA ASP A 349 1.04 2.33 -11.70
C ASP A 349 1.64 3.49 -12.51
N SER A 350 0.90 4.60 -12.56
CA SER A 350 1.26 5.77 -13.34
C SER A 350 2.16 6.75 -12.58
N LEU A 351 2.35 6.56 -11.27
CA LEU A 351 3.12 7.47 -10.40
C LEU A 351 4.49 6.91 -10.04
N VAL A 352 4.60 5.60 -9.84
CA VAL A 352 5.86 4.90 -9.63
C VAL A 352 5.86 3.66 -10.51
N TRP A 353 6.71 3.64 -11.53
CA TRP A 353 6.68 2.55 -12.51
C TRP A 353 7.13 1.23 -11.89
N VAL A 354 6.41 0.16 -12.25
CA VAL A 354 6.59 -1.19 -11.68
C VAL A 354 8.00 -1.73 -11.85
N GLU A 355 8.74 -1.25 -12.86
CA GLU A 355 10.14 -1.58 -13.08
C GLU A 355 11.03 -1.26 -11.87
N GLU A 356 10.71 -0.24 -11.06
CA GLU A 356 11.44 0.03 -9.82
C GLU A 356 11.30 -1.11 -8.81
N ALA A 357 10.10 -1.66 -8.65
CA ALA A 357 9.91 -2.83 -7.80
C ALA A 357 10.64 -4.04 -8.35
N ARG A 358 10.66 -4.24 -9.67
CA ARG A 358 11.37 -5.36 -10.29
C ARG A 358 12.88 -5.27 -10.04
N ALA A 359 13.48 -4.08 -10.22
CA ALA A 359 14.90 -3.85 -9.93
C ALA A 359 15.21 -4.08 -8.44
N PHE A 360 14.41 -3.51 -7.54
CA PHE A 360 14.59 -3.67 -6.10
C PHE A 360 14.44 -5.12 -5.63
N VAL A 361 13.41 -5.83 -6.08
CA VAL A 361 13.18 -7.25 -5.75
C VAL A 361 14.30 -8.12 -6.30
N SER A 362 14.78 -7.86 -7.52
CA SER A 362 15.91 -8.58 -8.09
C SER A 362 17.16 -8.44 -7.20
N THR A 363 17.47 -7.22 -6.74
CA THR A 363 18.58 -6.96 -5.83
C THR A 363 18.38 -7.65 -4.48
N LEU A 364 17.18 -7.57 -3.90
CA LEU A 364 16.83 -8.25 -2.65
C LEU A 364 17.00 -9.77 -2.76
N GLN A 365 16.43 -10.40 -3.79
CA GLN A 365 16.51 -11.85 -3.99
C GLN A 365 17.93 -12.35 -4.25
N ALA A 366 18.81 -11.50 -4.79
CA ALA A 366 20.21 -11.85 -5.01
C ALA A 366 21.06 -11.79 -3.74
N ALA A 367 20.66 -11.00 -2.73
CA ALA A 367 21.50 -10.70 -1.58
C ALA A 367 20.94 -11.18 -0.23
N ALA A 368 19.61 -11.10 -0.03
CA ALA A 368 18.96 -11.42 1.23
C ALA A 368 19.00 -12.92 1.53
N THR A 369 19.24 -13.27 2.80
CA THR A 369 19.16 -14.67 3.26
C THR A 369 17.72 -15.08 3.60
N GLU A 370 16.88 -14.11 3.93
CA GLU A 370 15.47 -14.29 4.25
C GLU A 370 14.57 -14.25 3.01
N PRO A 371 13.40 -14.91 3.02
CA PRO A 371 12.52 -14.94 1.85
C PRO A 371 12.01 -13.58 1.40
N VAL A 372 12.03 -13.37 0.07
CA VAL A 372 11.53 -12.17 -0.60
C VAL A 372 10.40 -12.55 -1.54
N ALA A 373 9.17 -12.26 -1.12
CA ALA A 373 7.96 -12.41 -1.93
C ALA A 373 7.74 -11.17 -2.80
N TYR A 374 7.29 -11.38 -4.05
CA TYR A 374 6.95 -10.29 -4.96
C TYR A 374 5.68 -10.60 -5.74
N ALA A 375 4.68 -9.73 -5.58
CA ALA A 375 3.44 -9.77 -6.34
C ALA A 375 3.32 -8.52 -7.22
N GLU A 376 3.42 -8.73 -8.53
CA GLU A 376 3.01 -7.75 -9.52
C GLU A 376 1.55 -7.99 -9.88
N LEU A 377 0.69 -6.97 -9.72
CA LEU A 377 -0.75 -7.09 -9.89
C LEU A 377 -1.20 -6.51 -11.23
N PRO A 378 -1.66 -7.32 -12.20
CA PRO A 378 -2.05 -6.83 -13.53
C PRO A 378 -3.17 -5.80 -13.46
N GLY A 379 -2.97 -4.67 -14.13
CA GLY A 379 -3.92 -3.56 -14.17
C GLY A 379 -4.01 -2.74 -12.89
N GLY A 380 -3.30 -3.13 -11.82
CA GLY A 380 -3.29 -2.39 -10.57
C GLY A 380 -2.70 -1.00 -10.78
N GLN A 381 -3.41 0.03 -10.34
CA GLN A 381 -2.93 1.41 -10.30
C GLN A 381 -2.15 1.69 -9.01
N HIS A 382 -1.54 2.88 -8.94
CA HIS A 382 -1.02 3.39 -7.67
C HIS A 382 -2.14 3.42 -6.62
N ALA A 383 -1.82 3.17 -5.35
CA ALA A 383 -2.80 3.27 -4.26
C ALA A 383 -4.04 2.36 -4.37
N PHE A 384 -3.95 1.24 -5.10
CA PHE A 384 -5.07 0.34 -5.33
C PHE A 384 -5.73 -0.21 -4.05
N GLU A 385 -5.00 -0.25 -2.94
CA GLU A 385 -5.36 -0.88 -1.66
C GLU A 385 -5.95 0.08 -0.61
N VAL A 386 -6.15 1.35 -0.95
CA VAL A 386 -6.62 2.37 0.01
C VAL A 386 -8.09 2.19 0.42
N PHE A 387 -8.91 1.52 -0.40
CA PHE A 387 -10.32 1.27 -0.13
C PHE A 387 -10.74 -0.14 -0.57
N HIS A 388 -11.87 -0.66 -0.07
CA HIS A 388 -12.30 -2.00 -0.43
C HIS A 388 -12.59 -2.12 -1.93
N SER A 389 -11.87 -3.04 -2.57
CA SER A 389 -12.07 -3.54 -3.91
C SER A 389 -11.76 -5.04 -3.90
N VAL A 390 -12.06 -5.74 -5.01
CA VAL A 390 -11.64 -7.14 -5.17
C VAL A 390 -10.15 -7.27 -4.95
N ARG A 391 -9.35 -6.44 -5.62
CA ARG A 391 -7.90 -6.48 -5.54
C ARG A 391 -7.43 -6.23 -4.11
N THR A 392 -7.95 -5.18 -3.46
CA THR A 392 -7.59 -4.81 -2.09
C THR A 392 -7.81 -5.94 -1.11
N ASP A 393 -9.02 -6.52 -1.07
CA ASP A 393 -9.34 -7.54 -0.06
C ASP A 393 -8.54 -8.82 -0.28
N CYS A 394 -8.28 -9.19 -1.54
CA CYS A 394 -7.38 -10.30 -1.88
C CYS A 394 -5.96 -10.00 -1.39
N THR A 395 -5.45 -8.79 -1.65
CA THR A 395 -4.11 -8.37 -1.26
C THR A 395 -3.95 -8.32 0.26
N VAL A 396 -4.90 -7.74 0.98
CA VAL A 396 -4.91 -7.68 2.44
C VAL A 396 -4.83 -9.08 3.06
N ARG A 397 -5.58 -10.03 2.52
CA ARG A 397 -5.52 -11.43 2.95
C ARG A 397 -4.14 -12.06 2.68
N SER A 398 -3.57 -11.83 1.50
CA SER A 398 -2.22 -12.32 1.17
C SER A 398 -1.16 -11.77 2.12
N VAL A 399 -1.25 -10.49 2.46
CA VAL A 399 -0.37 -9.87 3.46
C VAL A 399 -0.56 -10.50 4.84
N ALA A 400 -1.79 -10.79 5.26
CA ALA A 400 -2.05 -11.49 6.52
C ALA A 400 -1.40 -12.89 6.54
N GLU A 401 -1.48 -13.64 5.44
CA GLU A 401 -0.83 -14.96 5.31
C GLU A 401 0.70 -14.86 5.43
N PHE A 402 1.31 -13.88 4.75
CA PHE A 402 2.74 -13.61 4.84
C PHE A 402 3.17 -13.23 6.28
N LEU A 403 2.43 -12.32 6.92
CA LEU A 403 2.77 -11.83 8.25
C LEU A 403 2.58 -12.89 9.35
N GLU A 404 1.54 -13.72 9.27
CA GLU A 404 1.37 -14.87 10.17
C GLU A 404 2.50 -15.90 9.99
N TRP A 405 2.91 -16.17 8.74
CA TRP A 405 4.06 -17.04 8.48
C TRP A 405 5.35 -16.45 9.05
N SER A 406 5.63 -15.16 8.81
CA SER A 406 6.83 -14.48 9.32
C SER A 406 6.88 -14.48 10.85
N HIS A 407 5.75 -14.21 11.51
CA HIS A 407 5.65 -14.29 12.97
C HIS A 407 5.87 -15.72 13.48
N ALA A 408 5.28 -16.72 12.82
CA ALA A 408 5.47 -18.11 13.19
C ALA A 408 6.93 -18.56 13.07
N LYS A 409 7.61 -18.17 11.98
CA LYS A 409 9.04 -18.43 11.76
C LYS A 409 9.88 -17.79 12.87
N TRP A 410 9.65 -16.52 13.16
CA TRP A 410 10.36 -15.79 14.21
C TRP A 410 10.15 -16.43 15.59
N ALA A 411 8.91 -16.78 15.95
CA ALA A 411 8.61 -17.41 17.24
C ALA A 411 9.36 -18.74 17.41
N ARG A 412 9.45 -19.56 16.35
CA ARG A 412 10.23 -20.81 16.35
C ARG A 412 11.73 -20.61 16.52
N SER A 413 12.29 -19.51 16.02
CA SER A 413 13.73 -19.23 16.21
C SER A 413 14.10 -18.81 17.63
N ARG A 414 13.10 -18.53 18.49
CA ARG A 414 13.29 -18.09 19.89
C ARG A 414 12.88 -19.14 20.92
N SER A 415 12.20 -20.21 20.50
CA SER A 415 11.91 -21.40 21.31
C SER A 415 13.07 -22.38 21.24
#